data_AF-A0A7R9ITH6-F1
#
_entry.id   AF-A0A7R9ITH6-F1
#
_cell.length_a   1.000
_cell.length_b   1.000
_cell.length_c   1.000
_cell.angle_alpha   90.00
_cell.angle_beta   90.00
_cell.angle_gamma   90.00
#
_symmetry.space_group_name_H-M   'P 1'
#
loop_
_entity.id
_entity.type
_entity.pdbx_description
1 polymer ?
#
loop_
_entity_poly.entity_id
_entity_poly.type
_entity_poly.pdbx_seq_one_letter_code
_entity_poly.pdbx_strand_id
1 'polypeptide(L)'
;MGLLSNAGPPDWHPATNEIKMVCREAAKYCKELNVELGKLAVYHSLKKDGVAMHVVGMNTMDLLNSNLNIVYNGITAHEKRVLEHVKEKFFSRLREGHWEGLELKRYNEITAAEDS
;
A
#
# COMPACT_ATOMS: atom_id res chain seq x y z
N MET A 1 7.80 4.61 -0.04
CA MET A 1 7.01 4.32 -1.26
C MET A 1 5.54 4.24 -0.87
N GLY A 2 4.83 5.39 -0.91
CA GLY A 2 3.49 5.59 -0.33
C GLY A 2 2.33 5.01 -1.13
N LEU A 3 2.52 3.86 -1.79
CA LEU A 3 1.47 3.25 -2.60
C LEU A 3 0.20 2.99 -1.78
N LEU A 4 0.36 2.41 -0.59
CA LEU A 4 -0.72 2.18 0.36
C LEU A 4 -0.75 3.29 1.41
N SER A 5 -0.74 4.56 1.00
CA SER A 5 -0.97 5.69 1.90
C SER A 5 -1.97 6.66 1.29
N ASN A 6 -2.56 7.49 2.15
CA ASN A 6 -3.44 8.55 1.68
C ASN A 6 -2.72 9.58 0.78
N ALA A 7 -1.41 9.75 0.94
CA ALA A 7 -0.61 10.64 0.09
C ALA A 7 -0.41 10.06 -1.32
N GLY A 8 -0.40 8.73 -1.45
CA GLY A 8 -0.13 8.05 -2.69
C GLY A 8 1.36 7.90 -3.01
N PRO A 9 1.68 7.12 -4.05
CA PRO A 9 3.06 6.90 -4.46
C PRO A 9 3.60 8.09 -5.27
N PRO A 10 4.93 8.28 -5.30
CA PRO A 10 5.56 9.18 -6.26
C PRO A 10 5.44 8.66 -7.70
N ASP A 11 5.61 9.53 -8.69
CA ASP A 11 5.41 9.19 -10.11
C ASP A 11 6.31 8.04 -10.58
N TRP A 12 7.55 8.00 -10.08
CA TRP A 12 8.55 6.96 -10.39
C TRP A 12 8.26 5.58 -9.80
N HIS A 13 7.19 5.42 -9.01
CA HIS A 13 6.88 4.14 -8.37
C HIS A 13 6.65 3.03 -9.43
N PRO A 14 7.17 1.81 -9.24
CA PRO A 14 7.16 0.76 -10.28
C PRO A 14 5.82 0.06 -10.49
N ALA A 15 4.91 0.14 -9.53
CA ALA A 15 3.55 -0.37 -9.68
C ALA A 15 2.89 0.10 -10.99
N THR A 16 2.13 -0.81 -11.62
CA THR A 16 1.37 -0.52 -12.83
C THR A 16 0.36 0.61 -12.60
N ASN A 17 -0.09 1.24 -13.69
CA ASN A 17 -1.12 2.28 -13.62
C ASN A 17 -2.43 1.75 -13.00
N GLU A 18 -2.77 0.48 -13.25
CA GLU A 18 -3.94 -0.17 -12.64
C GLU A 18 -3.80 -0.23 -11.12
N ILE A 19 -2.67 -0.73 -10.60
CA ILE A 19 -2.42 -0.79 -9.16
C ILE A 19 -2.41 0.61 -8.55
N LYS A 20 -1.73 1.58 -9.18
CA LYS A 20 -1.71 2.98 -8.72
C LYS A 20 -3.11 3.59 -8.68
N MET A 21 -3.96 3.30 -9.65
CA MET A 21 -5.33 3.79 -9.72
C MET A 21 -6.19 3.20 -8.60
N VAL A 22 -6.17 1.88 -8.41
CA VAL A 22 -6.91 1.21 -7.33
C VAL A 22 -6.48 1.73 -5.96
N CYS A 23 -5.17 1.89 -5.73
CA CYS A 23 -4.66 2.45 -4.47
C CYS A 23 -5.13 3.89 -4.26
N ARG A 24 -5.18 4.71 -5.31
CA ARG A 24 -5.68 6.09 -5.26
C ARG A 24 -7.16 6.16 -4.91
N GLU A 25 -7.97 5.28 -5.49
CA GLU A 25 -9.40 5.18 -5.18
C GLU A 25 -9.64 4.73 -3.72
N ALA A 26 -8.89 3.73 -3.25
CA ALA A 26 -8.92 3.30 -1.85
C ALA A 26 -8.51 4.44 -0.91
N ALA A 27 -7.42 5.17 -1.23
CA ALA A 27 -6.96 6.32 -0.46
C ALA A 27 -8.01 7.44 -0.40
N LYS A 28 -8.71 7.71 -1.50
CA LYS A 28 -9.80 8.69 -1.54
C LYS A 28 -10.95 8.28 -0.59
N TYR A 29 -11.37 7.02 -0.65
CA TYR A 29 -12.40 6.47 0.23
C TYR A 29 -11.99 6.55 1.71
N CYS A 30 -10.75 6.20 2.03
CA CYS A 30 -10.24 6.32 3.41
C CYS A 30 -10.25 7.77 3.91
N LYS A 31 -9.83 8.73 3.07
CA LYS A 31 -9.86 10.17 3.41
C LYS A 31 -11.27 10.67 3.70
N GLU A 32 -12.26 10.30 2.89
CA GLU A 32 -13.67 10.68 3.08
C GLU A 32 -14.23 10.20 4.43
N LEU A 33 -13.66 9.12 4.98
CA LEU A 33 -14.04 8.53 6.27
C LEU A 33 -13.10 8.88 7.43
N ASN A 34 -12.19 9.83 7.22
CA ASN A 34 -11.16 10.25 8.17
C ASN A 34 -10.30 9.08 8.69
N VAL A 35 -9.93 8.17 7.79
CA VAL A 35 -9.05 7.02 8.08
C VAL A 35 -7.80 7.11 7.20
N GLU A 36 -6.66 6.70 7.76
CA GLU A 36 -5.40 6.64 7.02
C GLU A 36 -5.18 5.23 6.45
N LEU A 37 -4.99 5.12 5.13
CA LEU A 37 -4.85 3.84 4.41
C LEU A 37 -3.60 3.04 4.84
N GLY A 38 -2.45 3.69 5.01
CA GLY A 38 -1.22 3.10 5.54
C GLY A 38 -1.36 2.53 6.94
N LYS A 39 -2.15 3.16 7.82
CA LYS A 39 -2.49 2.58 9.13
C LYS A 39 -3.20 1.24 8.97
N LEU A 40 -4.14 1.14 8.03
CA LEU A 40 -4.83 -0.11 7.71
C LEU A 40 -3.88 -1.15 7.09
N ALA A 41 -2.96 -0.71 6.23
CA ALA A 41 -1.97 -1.58 5.58
C ALA A 41 -0.98 -2.20 6.58
N VAL A 42 -0.47 -1.40 7.53
CA VAL A 42 0.40 -1.89 8.61
C VAL A 42 -0.35 -2.87 9.50
N TYR A 43 -1.58 -2.53 9.93
CA TYR A 43 -2.40 -3.43 10.73
C TYR A 43 -2.66 -4.77 10.02
N HIS A 44 -3.02 -4.74 8.74
CA HIS A 44 -3.26 -5.94 7.95
C HIS A 44 -2.01 -6.82 7.85
N SER A 45 -0.84 -6.21 7.61
CA SER A 45 0.43 -6.91 7.51
C SER A 45 0.80 -7.62 8.81
N LEU A 46 0.58 -6.99 9.97
CA LEU A 46 0.82 -7.58 11.29
C LEU A 46 -0.09 -8.79 11.61
N LYS A 47 -1.19 -8.96 10.89
CA LYS A 47 -2.09 -10.12 11.04
C LYS A 47 -1.73 -11.29 10.13
N LYS A 48 -0.65 -11.18 9.35
CA LYS A 48 -0.19 -12.28 8.49
C LYS A 48 0.59 -13.30 9.31
N ASP A 49 0.04 -14.50 9.44
CA ASP A 49 0.71 -15.62 10.07
C ASP A 49 1.98 -16.03 9.31
N GLY A 50 2.98 -16.53 10.04
CA GLY A 50 4.24 -17.02 9.48
C GLY A 50 5.29 -15.94 9.20
N VAL A 51 5.03 -14.67 9.54
CA VAL A 51 6.00 -13.57 9.42
C VAL A 51 6.61 -13.27 10.79
N ALA A 52 7.93 -13.45 10.91
CA ALA A 52 8.65 -13.24 12.17
C ALA A 52 8.91 -11.76 12.51
N MET A 53 9.09 -10.91 11.50
CA MET A 53 9.36 -9.48 11.68
C MET A 53 8.75 -8.64 10.55
N HIS A 54 8.35 -7.43 10.89
CA HIS A 54 7.83 -6.44 9.96
C HIS A 54 8.69 -5.19 10.03
N VAL A 55 9.18 -4.74 8.88
CA VAL A 55 9.92 -3.47 8.78
C VAL A 55 8.96 -2.40 8.26
N VAL A 56 8.80 -1.33 9.04
CA VAL A 56 7.93 -0.21 8.68
C VAL A 56 8.74 1.09 8.62
N GLY A 57 8.49 1.89 7.58
CA GLY A 57 9.13 3.20 7.41
C GLY A 57 8.37 4.31 8.11
N MET A 58 9.11 5.28 8.67
CA MET A 58 8.55 6.48 9.27
C MET A 58 9.59 7.61 9.21
N ASN A 59 9.15 8.83 8.88
CA ASN A 59 10.01 10.01 8.80
C ASN A 59 9.54 11.16 9.71
N THR A 60 8.50 10.93 10.51
CA THR A 60 7.96 11.89 11.48
C THR A 60 7.61 11.18 12.79
N MET A 61 7.57 11.94 13.88
CA MET A 61 7.15 11.44 15.19
C MET A 61 5.69 10.98 15.18
N ASP A 62 4.82 11.63 14.41
CA ASP A 62 3.42 11.23 14.30
C ASP A 62 3.27 9.85 13.66
N LEU A 63 4.05 9.54 12.62
CA LEU A 63 4.06 8.23 12.00
C LEU A 63 4.65 7.17 12.94
N LEU A 64 5.69 7.50 13.71
CA LEU A 64 6.23 6.62 14.75
C LEU A 64 5.16 6.28 15.79
N ASN A 65 4.51 7.30 16.35
CA ASN A 65 3.46 7.12 17.36
C ASN A 65 2.27 6.33 16.80
N SER A 66 1.88 6.59 15.55
CA SER A 66 0.83 5.84 14.86
C SER A 66 1.20 4.35 14.72
N ASN A 67 2.41 4.05 14.23
CA ASN A 67 2.89 2.68 14.08
C ASN A 67 2.92 1.93 15.41
N LEU A 68 3.47 2.55 16.47
CA LEU A 68 3.47 1.97 17.82
C LEU A 68 2.06 1.72 18.33
N ASN A 69 1.15 2.67 18.15
CA ASN A 69 -0.24 2.52 18.58
C ASN A 69 -0.94 1.35 17.88
N ILE A 70 -0.64 1.09 16.59
CA ILE A 70 -1.18 -0.08 15.88
C ILE A 70 -0.71 -1.38 16.52
N VAL A 71 0.58 -1.47 16.91
CA VAL A 71 1.15 -2.67 17.54
C VAL A 71 0.53 -2.92 18.91
N TYR A 72 0.44 -1.90 19.75
CA TYR A 72 -0.01 -2.05 21.14
C TYR A 72 -1.54 -2.10 21.28
N ASN A 73 -2.26 -1.28 20.50
CA ASN A 73 -3.70 -1.05 20.68
C ASN A 73 -4.54 -1.49 19.47
N GLY A 74 -3.91 -1.81 18.34
CA GLY A 74 -4.61 -2.15 17.11
C GLY A 74 -5.30 -0.95 16.45
N ILE A 75 -6.41 -1.23 15.77
CA ILE A 75 -7.26 -0.26 15.09
C ILE A 75 -8.69 -0.30 15.65
N THR A 76 -9.39 0.83 15.54
CA THR A 76 -10.76 1.02 16.03
C THR A 76 -11.77 0.17 15.25
N ALA A 77 -12.98 -0.01 15.80
CA ALA A 77 -14.06 -0.71 15.11
C ALA A 77 -14.47 -0.03 13.79
N HIS A 78 -14.39 1.31 13.73
CA HIS A 78 -14.61 2.06 12.50
C HIS A 78 -13.56 1.72 11.45
N GLU A 79 -12.28 1.78 11.82
CA GLU A 79 -11.17 1.44 10.93
C GLU A 79 -11.22 -0.01 10.44
N LYS A 80 -11.66 -0.97 11.28
CA LYS A 80 -11.88 -2.36 10.84
C LYS A 80 -12.92 -2.47 9.73
N ARG A 81 -14.05 -1.74 9.86
CA ARG A 81 -15.08 -1.72 8.80
C ARG A 81 -14.54 -1.10 7.51
N VAL A 82 -13.77 -0.02 7.62
CA VAL A 82 -13.12 0.60 6.46
C VAL A 82 -12.13 -0.37 5.82
N LEU A 83 -11.31 -1.08 6.59
CA LEU A 83 -10.37 -2.08 6.08
C LEU A 83 -11.07 -3.18 5.27
N GLU A 84 -12.14 -3.77 5.80
CA GLU A 84 -12.86 -4.82 5.08
C GLU A 84 -13.49 -4.28 3.78
N HIS A 85 -14.12 -3.10 3.83
CA HIS A 85 -14.63 -2.47 2.61
C HIS A 85 -13.52 -2.18 1.59
N VAL A 86 -12.35 -1.73 2.06
CA VAL A 86 -11.20 -1.44 1.21
C VAL A 86 -10.72 -2.71 0.48
N LYS A 87 -10.62 -3.83 1.20
CA LYS A 87 -10.23 -5.14 0.64
C LYS A 87 -11.25 -5.63 -0.38
N GLU A 88 -12.53 -5.62 -0.02
CA GLU A 88 -13.61 -6.18 -0.85
C GLU A 88 -13.95 -5.34 -2.07
N LYS A 89 -13.88 -4.00 -1.96
CA LYS A 89 -14.35 -3.11 -3.03
C LYS A 89 -13.25 -2.67 -3.98
N PHE A 90 -12.03 -2.51 -3.48
CA PHE A 90 -10.92 -1.96 -4.27
C PHE A 90 -9.92 -3.05 -4.64
N PHE A 91 -9.35 -3.73 -3.65
CA PHE A 91 -8.25 -4.67 -3.92
C PHE A 91 -8.69 -5.99 -4.55
N SER A 92 -9.94 -6.40 -4.37
CA SER A 92 -10.53 -7.56 -5.09
C SER A 92 -10.58 -7.39 -6.62
N ARG A 93 -10.48 -6.15 -7.13
CA ARG A 93 -10.49 -5.84 -8.57
C ARG A 93 -9.16 -6.11 -9.25
N LEU A 94 -8.07 -6.18 -8.49
CA LEU A 94 -6.74 -6.40 -9.04
C LEU A 94 -6.59 -7.84 -9.50
N ARG A 95 -6.31 -8.03 -10.79
CA ARG A 95 -5.99 -9.36 -11.35
C ARG A 95 -4.60 -9.82 -10.96
N GLU A 96 -3.65 -8.87 -10.92
CA GLU A 96 -2.27 -9.09 -10.51
C GLU A 96 -1.88 -8.04 -9.46
N GLY A 97 -1.49 -8.52 -8.28
CA GLY A 97 -1.23 -7.69 -7.09
C GLY A 97 0.24 -7.34 -6.86
N HIS A 98 1.14 -7.83 -7.73
CA HIS A 98 2.58 -7.54 -7.65
C HIS A 98 3.07 -6.85 -8.92
N TRP A 99 4.17 -6.12 -8.78
CA TRP A 99 4.86 -5.44 -9.89
C TRP A 99 6.32 -5.91 -10.04
N GLU A 100 6.66 -7.01 -9.38
CA GLU A 100 7.99 -7.61 -9.42
C GLU A 100 8.34 -8.06 -10.85
N GLY A 101 9.57 -7.81 -11.29
CA GLY A 101 10.06 -8.19 -12.62
C GLY A 101 9.64 -7.27 -13.78
N LEU A 102 8.71 -6.32 -13.57
CA LEU A 102 8.33 -5.34 -14.61
C LEU A 102 9.48 -4.38 -14.92
N GLU A 103 10.25 -3.99 -13.92
CA GLU A 103 11.42 -3.12 -14.09
C GLU A 103 12.50 -3.80 -14.94
N LEU A 104 12.79 -5.08 -14.68
CA LEU A 104 13.76 -5.86 -15.45
C LEU A 104 13.33 -6.03 -16.91
N LYS A 105 12.05 -6.34 -17.14
CA LYS A 105 11.51 -6.41 -18.51
C LYS A 105 11.69 -5.08 -19.24
N ARG A 106 11.30 -3.98 -18.61
CA ARG A 106 11.42 -2.64 -19.20
C ARG A 106 12.86 -2.23 -19.47
N TYR A 107 13.78 -2.55 -18.54
CA TYR A 107 15.21 -2.33 -18.73
C TYR A 107 15.73 -3.12 -19.94
N ASN A 108 15.43 -4.42 -20.01
CA ASN A 108 15.85 -5.29 -21.11
C ASN A 108 15.31 -4.85 -22.48
N GLU A 109 14.06 -4.36 -22.53
CA GLU A 109 13.44 -3.81 -23.74
C GLU A 109 14.15 -2.55 -24.22
N ILE A 110 14.53 -1.65 -23.29
CA ILE A 110 15.28 -0.43 -23.63
C ILE A 110 16.67 -0.80 -24.16
N THR A 111 17.41 -1.67 -23.47
CA THR A 111 18.76 -2.07 -23.92
C THR A 111 18.73 -2.79 -25.26
N ALA A 112 17.72 -3.65 -25.50
CA ALA A 112 17.59 -4.35 -26.78
C ALA A 112 17.26 -3.41 -27.95
N ALA A 113 16.60 -2.27 -27.68
CA ALA A 113 16.30 -1.26 -28.68
C ALA A 113 17.47 -0.29 -28.95
N GLU A 114 18.43 -0.17 -28.02
CA GLU A 114 19.66 0.61 -28.19
C GLU A 114 20.74 -0.17 -28.97
N ASP A 115 20.72 -1.49 -28.89
CA ASP A 115 21.66 -2.40 -29.58
C ASP A 115 21.21 -2.79 -31.01
N SER A 116 20.06 -2.30 -31.48
CA SER A 116 19.44 -2.61 -32.78
C SER A 116 19.35 -1.41 -33.71
#